data_AF-A0A1L5KNT5-F1
#
_entry.id   AF-A0A1L5KNT5-F1
#
_cell.length_a   1.000
_cell.length_b   1.000
_cell.length_c   1.000
_cell.angle_alpha   90.00
_cell.angle_beta   90.00
_cell.angle_gamma   90.00
#
_symmetry.space_group_name_H-M   'P 1'
#
loop_
_entity.id
_entity.type
_entity.pdbx_description
1 polymer ?
#
loop_
_entity_poly.entity_id
_entity_poly.type
_entity_poly.pdbx_seq_one_letter_code
_entity_poly.pdbx_strand_id
1 'polypeptide(L)' 'ALDTGCCWGGSLTCLRWEDKQYFVQPSNRHKDLSEGEAVAS' A
#
# COMPACT_ATOMS: atom_id res chain seq x y z
N ALA A 1 -12.99 -4.43 -5.58
CA ALA A 1 -11.97 -5.49 -5.56
C ALA A 1 -11.04 -5.24 -4.37
N LEU A 2 -10.69 -6.26 -3.58
CA LEU A 2 -9.83 -6.11 -2.39
C LEU A 2 -8.36 -6.38 -2.68
N ASP A 3 -8.06 -7.10 -3.77
CA ASP A 3 -6.69 -7.27 -4.22
C ASP A 3 -6.18 -5.95 -4.83
N THR A 4 -5.36 -5.26 -4.06
CA THR A 4 -4.71 -3.99 -4.42
C THR A 4 -3.19 -4.16 -4.51
N GLY A 5 -2.71 -5.40 -4.72
CA GLY A 5 -1.33 -5.66 -5.13
C GLY A 5 -0.26 -5.35 -4.09
N CYS A 6 -0.53 -5.54 -2.79
CA CYS A 6 0.42 -5.27 -1.69
C CYS A 6 1.83 -5.87 -1.93
N CYS A 7 1.88 -7.12 -2.42
CA CYS A 7 3.13 -7.83 -2.69
C CYS A 7 3.99 -7.16 -3.78
N TRP A 8 3.38 -6.34 -4.64
CA TRP A 8 4.00 -5.69 -5.80
C TRP A 8 4.27 -4.19 -5.56
N GLY A 9 4.27 -3.75 -4.31
CA GLY A 9 4.46 -2.35 -3.95
C GLY A 9 3.18 -1.51 -3.90
N GLY A 10 2.01 -2.14 -4.05
CA GLY A 10 0.71 -1.49 -3.84
C GLY A 10 0.37 -1.31 -2.36
N SER A 11 -0.88 -1.56 -1.99
CA SER A 11 -1.34 -1.47 -0.59
C SER A 11 -2.00 -2.76 -0.13
N LEU A 12 -2.05 -2.96 1.18
CA LEU A 12 -2.98 -3.90 1.80
C LEU A 12 -4.31 -3.16 2.02
N THR A 13 -5.40 -3.71 1.48
CA THR A 13 -6.76 -3.18 1.67
C THR A 13 -7.57 -4.11 2.56
N CYS A 14 -8.18 -3.56 3.60
CA CYS A 14 -9.10 -4.25 4.49
C CYS A 14 -10.48 -3.58 4.45
N LEU A 15 -11.54 -4.39 4.44
CA LEU A 15 -12.93 -3.95 4.52
C LEU A 15 -13.53 -4.46 5.83
N ARG A 16 -13.96 -3.55 6.70
CA ARG A 16 -14.80 -3.89 7.85
C ARG A 16 -16.24 -4.08 7.36
N TRP A 17 -16.84 -5.23 7.67
CA TRP A 17 -18.10 -5.65 7.02
C TRP A 17 -19.33 -4.91 7.55
N GLU A 18 -19.31 -4.57 8.84
CA GLU A 18 -20.41 -4.01 9.61
C GLU A 18 -20.85 -2.64 9.07
N ASP A 19 -19.87 -1.81 8.73
CA ASP A 19 -20.06 -0.43 8.27
C ASP A 19 -19.51 -0.16 6.87
N LYS A 20 -18.97 -1.21 6.23
CA LYS A 20 -18.30 -1.14 4.91
C LYS A 20 -17.12 -0.16 4.90
N GLN A 21 -16.49 0.09 6.04
CA GLN A 21 -15.35 1.00 6.11
C GLN A 21 -14.08 0.33 5.56
N TYR A 22 -13.37 1.08 4.71
CA TYR A 22 -12.08 0.66 4.17
C TYR A 22 -10.93 1.17 5.03
N PHE A 23 -9.94 0.31 5.25
CA PHE A 23 -8.66 0.62 5.85
C PHE A 23 -7.56 0.26 4.87
N VAL A 24 -6.55 1.13 4.75
CA VAL A 24 -5.45 0.95 3.80
C VAL A 24 -4.13 1.06 4.55
N GLN A 25 -3.20 0.14 4.24
CA GLN A 25 -1.83 0.18 4.72
C GLN A 25 -0.89 0.08 3.51
N PRO A 26 0.02 1.05 3.30
CA PRO A 26 1.02 0.96 2.25
C PRO A 26 1.88 -0.30 2.41
N SER A 27 2.33 -0.88 1.29
CA SER A 27 3.28 -1.99 1.33
C SER A 27 4.58 -1.59 2.00
N ASN A 28 5.21 -2.51 2.72
CA ASN A 28 6.56 -2.30 3.26
C ASN A 28 7.60 -2.10 2.14
N ARG A 29 7.32 -2.56 0.92
CA ARG A 29 8.14 -2.33 -0.28
C ARG A 29 8.00 -0.91 -0.86
N HIS A 30 7.03 -0.12 -0.37
CA HIS A 30 6.85 1.26 -0.79
C HIS A 30 7.99 2.17 -0.28
N LYS A 31 8.66 1.78 0.82
CA LYS A 31 9.81 2.52 1.39
C LYS A 31 11.03 2.53 0.48
N ASP A 32 11.18 1.52 -0.39
CA ASP A 32 12.32 1.42 -1.31
C ASP A 32 12.32 2.53 -2.37
N LEU A 33 11.17 3.15 -2.67
CA LEU A 33 11.05 4.19 -3.69
C LEU A 33 11.43 5.59 -3.18
N SER A 34 11.18 5.91 -1.90
CA SER A 34 11.49 7.24 -1.36
C SER A 34 12.98 7.46 -1.11
N GLU A 35 13.74 6.41 -0.83
CA GLU A 35 15.20 6.50 -0.64
C GLU A 35 15.97 6.44 -1.97
N GLY A 36 15.40 5.88 -3.04
CA GLY A 36 16.04 5.83 -4.37
C GLY A 36 15.90 7.12 -5.19
N GLU A 37 14.79 7.85 -5.04
CA GLU A 37 14.53 9.07 -5.82
C GLU A 37 15.33 10.29 -5.31
N ALA A 38 15.66 10.32 -4.02
CA ALA A 38 16.47 11.37 -3.41
C ALA A 38 17.97 11.33 -3.81
N VAL A 39 18.46 10.21 -4.34
CA VAL A 39 19.86 10.06 -4.81
C VAL A 39 20.00 10.41 -6.31
N ALA A 40 18.88 10.64 -7.00
CA ALA A 40 18.84 10.98 -8.42
C ALA A 40 18.58 12.48 -8.71
N SER A 41 18.65 13.36 -7.70
CA SER A 41 18.52 14.82 -7.84
C SER A 41 19.84 15.56 -7.58
#